data_AF-A0A645FVW2-F1
#
_entry.id   AF-A0A645FVW2-F1
#
_cell.length_a   1.000
_cell.length_b   1.000
_cell.length_c   1.000
_cell.angle_alpha   90.00
_cell.angle_beta   90.00
_cell.angle_gamma   90.00
#
_symmetry.space_group_name_H-M   'P 1'
#
loop_
_entity.id
_entity.type
_entity.pdbx_description
1 polymer ?
#
loop_
_entity_poly.entity_id
_entity_poly.type
_entity_poly.pdbx_seq_one_letter_code
_entity_poly.pdbx_strand_id
1 'polypeptide(L)' 'MNKEELLAHDCNVSMVHSDFMFGSQDMSIMGQTHEGIEVEIFKNGNFCI' A
#
# COMPACT_ATOMS: atom_id res chain seq x y z
N MET A 1 -10.68 -11.48 13.02
CA MET A 1 -9.37 -11.80 13.60
C MET A 1 -9.29 -11.19 14.99
N ASN A 2 -8.90 -11.95 16.00
CA ASN A 2 -8.55 -11.43 17.31
C ASN A 2 -7.18 -10.72 17.27
N LYS A 3 -6.74 -10.08 18.36
CA LYS A 3 -5.46 -9.34 18.38
C LYS A 3 -4.26 -10.24 18.07
N GLU A 4 -4.27 -11.48 18.55
CA GLU A 4 -3.20 -12.45 18.33
C GLU A 4 -3.16 -12.89 16.85
N GLU A 5 -4.33 -13.14 16.25
CA GLU A 5 -4.46 -13.46 14.82
C GLU A 5 -4.00 -12.31 13.93
N LEU A 6 -4.33 -11.05 14.28
CA LEU A 6 -3.86 -9.87 13.54
C LEU A 6 -2.34 -9.74 13.58
N LEU A 7 -1.74 -9.93 14.76
CA LEU A 7 -0.28 -9.89 14.93
C LEU A 7 0.40 -11.05 14.19
N ALA A 8 -0.21 -12.22 14.15
CA ALA A 8 0.29 -13.37 13.38
C ALA A 8 0.27 -13.14 11.85
N HIS A 9 -0.51 -12.17 11.37
CA HIS A 9 -0.58 -11.73 9.98
C HIS A 9 0.11 -10.37 9.75
N ASP A 10 1.03 -9.96 10.64
CA ASP A 10 1.83 -8.74 10.55
C ASP A 10 1.01 -7.43 10.44
N CYS A 11 -0.24 -7.46 10.91
CA CYS A 11 -1.08 -6.27 10.94
C CYS A 11 -0.64 -5.32 12.06
N ASN A 12 -0.56 -4.02 11.77
CA ASN A 12 -0.29 -3.01 12.77
C ASN A 12 -1.45 -2.89 13.78
N VAL A 13 -1.15 -2.92 15.08
CA VAL A 13 -2.14 -2.77 16.17
C VAL A 13 -1.78 -1.54 17.00
N SER A 14 -2.58 -0.49 16.86
CA SER A 14 -2.40 0.79 17.55
C SER A 14 -3.74 1.30 18.09
N MET A 15 -3.69 2.09 19.16
CA MET A 15 -4.86 2.81 19.69
C MET A 15 -5.24 4.02 18.84
N VAL A 16 -4.30 4.53 18.04
CA VAL A 16 -4.47 5.69 17.17
C VAL A 16 -4.20 5.30 15.73
N HIS A 17 -5.05 5.80 14.84
CA HIS A 17 -4.89 5.73 13.39
C HIS A 17 -5.09 7.13 12.85
N SER A 18 -4.12 7.66 12.11
CA SER A 18 -4.17 9.01 11.55
C SER A 18 -3.69 8.96 10.12
N ASP A 19 -4.62 9.16 9.19
CA ASP A 19 -4.32 9.25 7.78
C ASP A 19 -3.70 10.61 7.44
N PHE A 20 -2.85 10.61 6.42
CA PHE A 20 -2.40 11.82 5.74
C PHE A 20 -2.24 11.53 4.25
N MET A 21 -2.34 12.58 3.44
CA MET A 21 -2.29 12.47 1.99
C MET A 21 -0.85 12.69 1.51
N PHE A 22 -0.40 11.86 0.57
CA PHE A 22 0.90 12.00 -0.10
C PHE A 22 0.78 11.98 -1.63
N GLY A 23 -0.44 11.85 -2.18
CA GLY A 23 -0.74 11.84 -3.61
C GLY A 23 -0.42 13.16 -4.33
N SER A 24 0.08 13.06 -5.57
CA SER A 24 0.37 14.21 -6.44
C SER A 24 0.16 13.88 -7.92
N GLN A 25 0.06 14.91 -8.78
CA GLN A 25 -0.15 14.74 -10.23
C GLN A 25 1.07 14.14 -10.96
N ASP A 26 2.24 14.18 -10.34
CA ASP A 26 3.50 13.61 -10.83
C ASP A 26 3.85 12.26 -10.17
N MET A 27 3.00 11.75 -9.29
CA MET A 27 3.22 10.47 -8.62
C MET A 27 3.19 9.29 -9.60
N SER A 28 4.09 8.33 -9.40
CA SER A 28 4.05 7.02 -10.05
C SER A 28 4.13 5.91 -9.00
N ILE A 29 3.42 4.81 -9.21
CA ILE A 29 3.35 3.67 -8.28
C ILE A 29 3.70 2.40 -9.04
N MET A 30 4.75 1.71 -8.60
CA MET A 30 5.12 0.36 -9.05
C MET A 30 4.68 -0.65 -8.00
N GLY A 31 3.93 -1.67 -8.40
CA GLY A 31 3.66 -2.85 -7.58
C GLY A 31 4.68 -3.94 -7.88
N GLN A 32 5.00 -4.77 -6.88
CA GLN A 32 5.88 -5.93 -7.07
C GLN A 32 5.11 -7.22 -6.77
N THR A 33 5.19 -8.21 -7.66
CA THR A 33 4.61 -9.53 -7.43
C THR A 33 5.47 -10.36 -6.49
N HIS A 34 4.94 -11.49 -5.99
CA HIS A 34 5.72 -12.44 -5.20
C HIS A 34 6.92 -13.03 -5.96
N GLU A 35 6.88 -13.01 -7.29
CA GLU A 35 7.97 -13.45 -8.17
C GLU A 35 9.00 -12.34 -8.44
N GLY A 36 8.81 -11.14 -7.85
CA GLY A 36 9.70 -10.00 -7.99
C GLY A 36 9.47 -9.16 -9.24
N ILE A 37 8.42 -9.43 -10.01
CA ILE A 37 8.09 -8.69 -11.23
C ILE A 37 7.46 -7.35 -10.86
N GLU A 38 7.97 -6.26 -11.43
CA GLU A 38 7.39 -4.93 -11.26
C GLU A 38 6.28 -4.66 -12.29
N VAL A 39 5.18 -4.07 -11.82
CA VAL A 39 4.00 -3.69 -12.61
C VAL A 39 3.69 -2.22 -12.34
N GLU A 40 3.59 -1.40 -13.38
CA GLU A 40 3.19 0.02 -13.25
C GLU A 40 1.68 0.08 -12.93
N ILE A 41 1.33 0.60 -11.75
CA ILE A 41 -0.06 0.74 -11.29
C ILE A 41 -0.53 2.17 -11.51
N PHE A 42 0.30 3.17 -11.15
CA PHE A 42 0.03 4.58 -11.43
C PHE A 42 1.16 5.21 -12.23
N LYS A 43 0.78 6.10 -13.14
CA LYS A 43 1.66 7.03 -13.84
C LYS A 43 1.03 8.40 -13.87
N ASN A 44 1.79 9.45 -13.52
CA ASN A 44 1.30 10.83 -13.47
C ASN A 44 -0.02 10.96 -12.66
N GLY A 45 -0.03 10.38 -11.46
CA GLY A 45 -1.15 10.46 -10.52
C GLY A 45 -2.42 9.72 -10.94
N ASN A 46 -2.39 8.93 -12.02
CA ASN A 46 -3.54 8.19 -12.54
C ASN A 46 -3.22 6.71 -12.73
N PHE A 47 -4.24 5.85 -12.70
CA PHE A 47 -4.09 4.44 -13.02
C PHE A 47 -3.60 4.23 -14.46
N CYS A 48 -2.69 3.27 -14.64
CA CYS A 48 -2.31 2.79 -15.97
C CYS A 48 -3.41 1.85 -16.51
N ILE A 49 -3.73 1.94 -17.81
CA ILE A 49 -4.71 1.09 -18.52
C ILE A 49 -3.96 0.16 -19.46
#